data_AF-A0A8H4BAH7-F1
#
_entry.id   AF-A0A8H4BAH7-F1
#
_cell.length_a   1.000
_cell.length_b   1.000
_cell.length_c   1.000
_cell.angle_alpha   90.00
_cell.angle_beta   90.00
_cell.angle_gamma   90.00
#
_symmetry.space_group_name_H-M   'P 1'
#
loop_
_entity.id
_entity.type
_entity.pdbx_description
1 polymer ?
#
loop_
_entity_poly.entity_id
_entity_poly.type
_entity_poly.pdbx_seq_one_letter_code
_entity_poly.pdbx_strand_id
1 'polypeptide(L)'
;MLGVKARKRGLYSFYAEMKRPERKSCHQEEEDHVKLLKHMQFSINSQAKLGITNLVSFGQLCEEFCCCLYEMKLLEEGIYVSSCLRKFQLVEDPSMILNVIPAFEAFWLSGLLRSN
;
A
#
# COMPACT_ATOMS: atom_id res chain seq x y z
N MET A 1 5.65 10.29 6.81
CA MET A 1 4.66 10.73 5.80
C MET A 1 5.42 11.23 4.58
N LEU A 2 5.34 10.55 3.44
CA LEU A 2 5.89 11.01 2.17
C LEU A 2 4.72 11.26 1.20
N GLY A 3 4.44 12.54 0.93
CA GLY A 3 3.54 12.98 -0.13
C GLY A 3 2.48 13.99 0.32
N VAL A 4 2.78 15.28 0.22
CA VAL A 4 1.78 16.36 0.14
C VAL A 4 2.05 17.17 -1.11
N LYS A 5 1.04 17.27 -2.00
CA LYS A 5 0.93 18.41 -2.91
C LYS A 5 -0.54 18.66 -3.24
N ALA A 6 -1.11 19.67 -2.60
CA ALA A 6 -2.43 20.20 -2.89
C ALA A 6 -2.32 21.26 -3.99
N ARG A 7 -2.93 20.97 -5.15
CA ARG A 7 -3.73 21.86 -6.02
C ARG A 7 -3.88 21.17 -7.39
N LYS A 8 -5.10 20.70 -7.68
CA LYS A 8 -5.60 20.17 -8.98
C LYS A 8 -5.25 18.74 -9.41
N ARG A 9 -4.65 17.88 -8.58
CA ARG A 9 -4.44 16.45 -8.92
C ARG A 9 -4.78 15.57 -7.71
N GLY A 10 -5.36 14.39 -7.98
CA GLY A 10 -5.86 13.44 -6.97
C GLY A 10 -4.87 13.21 -5.83
N LEU A 11 -5.40 13.12 -4.61
CA LEU A 11 -4.61 12.89 -3.41
C LEU A 11 -4.51 11.39 -3.17
N TYR A 12 -3.31 10.83 -3.29
CA TYR A 12 -3.07 9.41 -3.00
C TYR A 12 -2.16 9.31 -1.77
N SER A 13 -2.65 8.68 -0.71
CA SER A 13 -1.81 8.31 0.43
C SER A 13 -1.27 6.89 0.24
N PHE A 14 0.01 6.72 0.56
CA PHE A 14 0.69 5.44 0.48
C PHE A 14 1.34 5.12 1.82
N TYR A 15 1.11 3.92 2.32
CA TYR A 15 1.70 3.40 3.55
C TYR A 15 2.52 2.16 3.20
N ALA A 16 3.77 2.15 3.63
CA ALA A 16 4.64 0.98 3.57
C ALA A 16 5.17 0.72 4.98
N GLU A 17 4.93 -0.49 5.48
CA GLU A 17 5.58 -1.00 6.68
C GLU A 17 6.68 -1.96 6.24
N MET A 18 7.93 -1.66 6.59
CA MET A 18 9.09 -2.49 6.27
C MET A 18 9.63 -3.11 7.55
N LYS A 19 9.69 -4.45 7.61
CA LYS A 19 10.41 -5.18 8.67
C LYS A 19 11.71 -5.77 8.12
N ARG A 20 12.75 -5.76 8.95
CA ARG A 20 14.02 -6.43 8.63
C ARG A 20 13.84 -7.95 8.79
N PRO A 21 14.46 -8.78 7.92
CA PRO A 21 14.30 -10.25 7.97
C PRO A 21 14.60 -10.87 9.35
N GLU A 22 15.56 -10.30 10.08
CA GLU A 22 16.02 -10.87 11.37
C GLU A 22 15.30 -10.30 12.60
N ARG A 23 14.32 -9.41 12.44
CA ARG A 23 13.57 -8.82 13.56
C ARG A 23 12.10 -9.17 13.49
N LYS A 24 11.70 -10.19 14.26
CA LYS A 24 10.31 -10.35 14.70
C LYS A 24 10.02 -9.28 15.74
N SER A 25 9.01 -8.43 15.52
CA SER A 25 8.56 -7.52 16.58
C SER A 25 7.96 -8.36 17.69
N CYS A 26 8.63 -8.42 18.84
CA CYS A 26 8.20 -9.16 20.03
C CYS A 26 6.89 -8.63 20.66
N HIS A 27 6.29 -7.59 20.09
CA HIS A 27 5.11 -6.88 20.60
C HIS A 27 4.15 -6.59 19.44
N GLN A 28 3.51 -7.63 18.90
CA GLN A 28 2.38 -7.45 17.98
C GLN A 28 1.10 -7.91 18.68
N GLU A 29 0.42 -6.98 19.37
CA GLU A 29 -0.97 -7.19 19.77
C GLU A 29 -1.90 -7.23 18.53
N GLU A 30 -1.47 -6.65 17.42
CA GLU A 30 -2.22 -6.56 16.17
C GLU A 30 -1.32 -6.94 14.97
N GLU A 31 -1.85 -7.77 14.08
CA GLU A 31 -1.20 -8.19 12.83
C GLU A 31 -0.93 -6.99 11.91
N ASP A 32 0.22 -6.95 11.24
CA ASP A 32 0.61 -5.80 10.39
C ASP A 32 -0.35 -5.60 9.22
N HIS A 33 -0.97 -6.67 8.73
CA HIS A 33 -2.04 -6.60 7.76
C HIS A 33 -3.22 -5.75 8.25
N VAL A 34 -3.67 -5.94 9.51
CA VAL A 34 -4.80 -5.19 10.06
C VAL A 34 -4.43 -3.71 10.26
N LYS A 35 -3.20 -3.43 10.71
CA LYS A 35 -2.69 -2.04 10.79
C LYS A 35 -2.68 -1.36 9.43
N LEU A 36 -2.20 -2.07 8.39
CA LEU A 36 -2.19 -1.56 7.02
C LEU A 36 -3.62 -1.20 6.57
N LEU A 37 -4.59 -2.09 6.79
CA LEU A 37 -5.98 -1.84 6.42
C LEU A 37 -6.57 -0.62 7.15
N LYS A 38 -6.29 -0.46 8.45
CA LYS A 38 -6.70 0.74 9.22
C LYS A 38 -6.10 2.03 8.65
N HIS A 39 -4.82 2.00 8.26
CA HIS A 39 -4.18 3.16 7.62
C HIS A 39 -4.79 3.49 6.26
N MET A 40 -5.09 2.48 5.44
CA MET A 40 -5.76 2.66 4.15
C MET A 40 -7.18 3.23 4.33
N GLN A 41 -7.93 2.73 5.32
CA GLN A 41 -9.25 3.24 5.66
C GLN A 41 -9.20 4.70 6.13
N PHE A 42 -8.23 5.04 6.99
CA PHE A 42 -8.02 6.42 7.44
C PHE A 42 -7.69 7.36 6.28
N SER A 43 -6.89 6.91 5.31
CA SER A 43 -6.60 7.65 4.09
C SER A 43 -7.86 7.91 3.26
N ILE A 44 -8.70 6.91 3.03
CA ILE A 44 -9.99 7.08 2.32
C ILE A 44 -10.87 8.10 3.03
N ASN A 45 -11.01 8.00 4.35
CA ASN A 45 -11.77 8.95 5.16
C ASN A 45 -11.23 10.38 5.03
N SER A 46 -9.91 10.53 4.99
CA SER A 46 -9.26 11.83 4.81
C SER A 46 -9.50 12.39 3.41
N GLN A 47 -9.45 11.54 2.38
CA GLN A 47 -9.78 11.92 1.00
C GLN A 47 -11.25 12.37 0.87
N ALA A 48 -12.18 11.66 1.54
CA ALA A 48 -13.59 12.00 1.57
C ALA A 48 -13.84 13.38 2.21
N LYS A 49 -13.19 13.65 3.36
CA LYS A 49 -13.22 14.96 4.02
C LYS A 49 -12.67 16.10 3.15
N LEU A 50 -11.77 15.79 2.22
CA LEU A 50 -11.20 16.74 1.27
C LEU A 50 -12.05 16.89 -0.01
N GLY A 51 -13.20 16.23 -0.12
CA GLY A 51 -14.11 16.31 -1.26
C GLY A 51 -13.61 15.59 -2.51
N ILE A 52 -12.74 14.59 -2.37
CA ILE A 52 -12.25 13.77 -3.48
C ILE A 52 -13.33 12.76 -3.86
N THR A 53 -13.62 12.64 -5.15
CA THR A 53 -14.71 11.78 -5.65
C THR A 53 -14.29 10.34 -5.87
N ASN A 54 -13.04 10.09 -6.26
CA ASN A 54 -12.51 8.74 -6.50
C ASN A 54 -11.64 8.29 -5.32
N LEU A 55 -12.30 7.75 -4.30
CA LEU A 55 -11.68 7.41 -3.03
C LEU A 55 -10.95 6.07 -3.10
N VAL A 56 -9.63 6.13 -3.26
CA VAL A 56 -8.78 4.94 -3.37
C VAL A 56 -7.55 5.11 -2.48
N SER A 57 -7.19 4.06 -1.74
CA SER A 57 -5.93 4.03 -1.00
C SER A 57 -5.14 2.79 -1.37
N PHE A 58 -3.82 2.94 -1.47
CA PHE A 58 -2.90 1.83 -1.69
C PHE A 58 -2.07 1.59 -0.44
N GLY A 59 -1.75 0.32 -0.19
CA GLY A 59 -0.94 -0.11 0.94
C GLY A 59 -0.02 -1.23 0.51
N GLN A 60 1.22 -1.20 0.96
CA GLN A 60 2.17 -2.27 0.71
C GLN A 60 2.52 -2.96 2.03
N LEU A 61 2.28 -4.26 2.09
CA LEU A 61 2.72 -5.14 3.17
C LEU A 61 4.01 -5.83 2.74
N CYS A 62 5.09 -5.65 3.50
CA CYS A 62 6.36 -6.33 3.29
C CYS A 62 6.69 -7.19 4.50
N GLU A 63 6.51 -8.50 4.35
CA GLU A 63 6.89 -9.50 5.35
C GLU A 63 8.12 -10.24 4.83
N GLU A 64 9.28 -9.96 5.43
CA GLU A 64 10.57 -10.45 4.96
C GLU A 64 10.84 -10.00 3.51
N PHE A 65 11.01 -10.94 2.57
CA PHE A 65 11.14 -10.66 1.14
C PHE A 65 9.81 -10.75 0.39
N CYS A 66 8.72 -11.18 1.04
CA CYS A 66 7.41 -11.29 0.42
C CYS A 66 6.66 -9.96 0.53
N CYS A 67 6.30 -9.40 -0.62
CA CYS A 67 5.59 -8.13 -0.72
C CYS A 67 4.20 -8.33 -1.34
N CYS A 68 3.20 -7.70 -0.73
CA CYS A 68 1.84 -7.65 -1.25
C CYS A 68 1.40 -6.18 -1.40
N LEU A 69 1.00 -5.80 -2.61
CA LEU A 69 0.37 -4.52 -2.91
C LEU A 69 -1.15 -4.67 -2.81
N TYR A 70 -1.75 -3.85 -1.96
CA TYR A 70 -3.18 -3.79 -1.74
C TYR A 70 -3.77 -2.48 -2.27
N GLU A 71 -4.98 -2.57 -2.79
CA GLU A 71 -5.86 -1.45 -3.08
C GLU A 71 -7.08 -1.54 -2.18
N MET A 72 -7.51 -0.41 -1.62
CA MET A 72 -8.76 -0.27 -0.91
C MET A 72 -9.60 0.81 -1.55
N LYS A 73 -10.90 0.54 -1.68
CA LYS A 73 -11.91 1.45 -2.22
C LYS A 73 -13.09 1.56 -1.26
N LEU A 74 -13.78 2.69 -1.29
CA LEU A 74 -15.10 2.84 -0.68
C LEU A 74 -16.15 2.44 -1.72
N LEU A 75 -16.88 1.34 -1.46
CA LEU A 75 -17.93 0.87 -2.37
C LEU A 75 -19.23 1.64 -2.13
N GLU A 76 -19.60 1.78 -0.86
CA GLU A 76 -20.76 2.51 -0.37
C GLU A 76 -20.38 3.17 0.97
N GLU A 77 -21.25 4.03 1.51
CA GLU A 77 -21.00 4.68 2.80
C GLU A 77 -20.72 3.64 3.90
N GLY A 78 -19.53 3.71 4.49
CA GLY A 78 -19.08 2.77 5.52
C GLY A 78 -18.58 1.40 5.02
N ILE A 79 -18.71 1.08 3.71
CA ILE A 79 -18.29 -0.20 3.14
C ILE A 79 -16.96 -0.06 2.41
N TYR A 80 -15.89 -0.55 3.04
CA TYR A 80 -14.53 -0.56 2.51
C TYR A 80 -14.18 -1.94 1.99
N VAL A 81 -13.69 -2.02 0.76
CA VAL A 81 -13.25 -3.28 0.14
C VAL A 81 -11.76 -3.18 -0.13
N SER A 82 -10.98 -4.10 0.42
CA SER A 82 -9.56 -4.26 0.10
C SER A 82 -9.34 -5.47 -0.81
N SER A 83 -8.43 -5.32 -1.77
CA SER A 83 -8.03 -6.38 -2.69
C SER A 83 -6.51 -6.38 -2.86
N CYS A 84 -5.92 -7.57 -2.96
CA CYS A 84 -4.50 -7.71 -3.26
C CYS A 84 -4.32 -7.61 -4.79
N LEU A 85 -3.72 -6.51 -5.25
CA LEU A 85 -3.47 -6.30 -6.67
C LEU A 85 -2.29 -7.12 -7.16
N ARG A 86 -1.25 -7.24 -6.34
CA ARG A 86 -0.02 -7.90 -6.75
C ARG A 86 0.74 -8.48 -5.57
N LYS A 87 1.27 -9.68 -5.77
CA LYS A 87 2.27 -10.29 -4.90
C LYS A 87 3.58 -10.40 -5.66
N PHE A 88 4.67 -10.08 -5.00
CA PHE A 88 6.01 -10.21 -5.55
C PHE A 88 7.01 -10.47 -4.43
N GLN A 89 8.15 -11.05 -4.79
CA GLN A 89 9.23 -11.26 -3.86
C GLN A 89 10.35 -10.27 -4.17
N LEU A 90 11.01 -9.73 -3.15
CA LEU A 90 12.24 -8.97 -3.31
C LEU A 90 13.40 -9.95 -3.56
N VAL A 91 14.48 -9.43 -4.15
CA VAL A 91 15.68 -10.23 -4.42
C VAL A 91 16.42 -10.46 -3.10
N GLU A 92 16.42 -11.69 -2.62
CA GLU A 92 17.21 -12.13 -1.47
C GLU A 92 18.59 -12.65 -1.89
N ASP A 93 18.64 -13.39 -3.00
CA ASP A 93 19.84 -13.98 -3.58
C ASP A 93 19.99 -13.58 -5.07
N PRO A 94 21.22 -13.45 -5.62
CA PRO A 94 21.43 -13.11 -7.04
C PRO A 94 20.72 -14.04 -8.04
N SER A 95 20.44 -15.30 -7.70
CA SER A 95 19.64 -16.22 -8.53
C SER A 95 18.19 -15.75 -8.71
N MET A 96 17.70 -14.87 -7.83
CA MET A 96 16.35 -14.32 -7.85
C MET A 96 16.24 -13.05 -8.68
N ILE A 97 17.23 -12.72 -9.52
CA ILE A 97 17.26 -11.46 -10.28
C ILE A 97 16.03 -11.24 -11.18
N LEU A 98 15.34 -12.31 -11.58
CA LEU A 98 14.08 -12.22 -12.32
C LEU A 98 12.96 -11.55 -11.51
N ASN A 99 13.04 -11.55 -10.18
CA ASN A 99 12.09 -10.88 -9.30
C ASN A 99 12.20 -9.35 -9.31
N VAL A 100 13.28 -8.79 -9.89
CA VAL A 100 13.42 -7.34 -10.05
C VAL A 100 12.29 -6.76 -10.90
N ILE A 101 11.86 -7.46 -11.95
CA ILE A 101 10.82 -6.98 -12.87
C ILE A 101 9.45 -6.89 -12.15
N PRO A 102 8.93 -7.97 -11.53
CA PRO A 102 7.69 -7.89 -10.74
C PRO A 102 7.74 -6.86 -9.62
N ALA A 103 8.87 -6.73 -8.92
CA ALA A 103 9.03 -5.74 -7.85
C ALA A 103 8.96 -4.32 -8.40
N PHE A 104 9.72 -4.04 -9.47
CA PHE A 104 9.69 -2.74 -10.14
C PHE A 104 8.29 -2.41 -10.66
N GLU A 105 7.60 -3.34 -11.30
CA GLU A 105 6.25 -3.11 -11.81
C GLU A 105 5.25 -2.87 -10.67
N ALA A 106 5.36 -3.53 -9.53
CA ALA A 106 4.50 -3.27 -8.38
C ALA A 106 4.72 -1.86 -7.80
N PHE A 107 5.98 -1.44 -7.64
CA PHE A 107 6.32 -0.07 -7.26
C PHE A 107 5.84 0.94 -8.31
N TRP A 108 6.03 0.63 -9.59
CA TRP A 108 5.58 1.48 -10.69
C TRP A 108 4.07 1.61 -10.75
N LEU A 109 3.29 0.55 -10.55
CA LEU A 109 1.82 0.59 -10.49
C LEU A 109 1.32 1.49 -9.36
N SER A 110 1.96 1.43 -8.18
CA SER A 110 1.68 2.38 -7.08
C SER A 110 2.01 3.84 -7.44
N GLY A 111 2.91 4.05 -8.41
CA GLY A 111 3.28 5.36 -8.93
C GLY A 111 2.44 5.83 -10.13
N LEU A 112 1.97 4.92 -10.99
CA LEU A 112 1.24 5.23 -12.22
C LEU A 112 -0.25 5.50 -11.97
N LEU A 113 -0.81 4.88 -10.93
CA LEU A 113 -2.13 5.25 -10.37
C LEU A 113 -2.18 6.68 -9.81
N ARG A 114 -1.07 7.43 -9.84
CA ARG A 114 -0.97 8.86 -9.52
C ARG A 114 -1.28 9.80 -10.70
N SER A 115 -1.46 9.29 -11.92
CA SER A 115 -1.48 10.11 -13.15
C SER A 115 -2.79 10.09 -13.95
N ASN A 116 -3.79 9.31 -13.54
CA ASN A 116 -5.16 9.31 -14.10
C ASN A 116 -6.14 9.72 -13.00
#